data_AF-A0A1C7M9S3-F1
#
_entry.id   AF-A0A1C7M9S3-F1
#
_cell.length_a   1.000
_cell.length_b   1.000
_cell.length_c   1.000
_cell.angle_alpha   90.00
_cell.angle_beta   90.00
_cell.angle_gamma   90.00
#
_symmetry.space_group_name_H-M   'P 1'
#
loop_
_entity.id
_entity.type
_entity.pdbx_description
1 polymer ?
#
loop_
_entity_poly.entity_id
_entity_poly.type
_entity_poly.pdbx_seq_one_letter_code
_entity_poly.pdbx_strand_id
1 'polypeptide(L)'
;MRVVLMTLLPSWKAWLPALAQQCTVARRLGGISCGYAWRGALPTEFDFYLHASGLFKAASVACHDVFFMQLALSVSPPDIDTSGLWHGVIKGLTDLGQYEDAYTTLVSTPYEKLKRDCIGQLVYRMCEENAVEQLMAFNFCGLADEVEDALSFKTRNADPRVRPFYSRILYTWYVSRGDYRNAALAMYQRARKLGALIGEKSTFITVAEMQLEAYVVGINALSLIDRKTAWIVLPVTAETGHEPRKRRKLSKHIPEGRYALGKRDTEIVELADMQYEYALLSARLELVRRDPTLLSAGEFLLSPPSIVLRLAHSDRFNTAMATARSLNVDIHDPDAVLGEDTSDWLLTDKVSSWPGTPADRGWRYLRQSLERHDGPETDYRYTKVTFETTLAWDRTSPPPPWLIHTLEAQHPEYLIRTCLRYEVLESALEHTLSLMHRSDARLAQEQPKTASATWLPYTLIDQVLLAAESQSDLSAQGRALQIELRAELSNRVKRVQKYSQSSR
;
A
#
# COMPACT_ATOMS: atom_id res chain seq x y z
N MET A 1 -4.95 47.77 16.14
CA MET A 1 -4.13 48.75 16.89
C MET A 1 -2.68 48.77 16.36
N ARG A 2 -2.52 48.84 15.03
CA ARG A 2 -1.25 48.54 14.33
C ARG A 2 -0.70 49.71 13.49
N VAL A 3 -1.24 50.94 13.68
CA VAL A 3 -0.91 52.10 12.83
C VAL A 3 -0.56 53.38 13.61
N VAL A 4 -0.69 53.42 14.95
CA VAL A 4 -0.53 54.68 15.71
C VAL A 4 0.89 54.91 16.26
N LEU A 5 1.78 53.92 16.26
CA LEU A 5 3.16 54.10 16.75
C LEU A 5 4.19 54.44 15.65
N MET A 6 3.79 54.53 14.38
CA MET A 6 4.72 54.74 13.26
C MET A 6 5.18 56.20 13.06
N THR A 7 4.71 57.17 13.84
CA THR A 7 4.93 58.60 13.55
C THR A 7 5.56 59.43 14.68
N LEU A 8 5.92 58.85 15.82
CA LEU A 8 6.49 59.62 16.94
C LEU A 8 7.75 58.95 17.50
N LEU A 9 8.91 59.30 16.93
CA LEU A 9 10.23 59.50 17.56
C LEU A 9 11.38 59.00 16.66
N PRO A 10 11.98 59.85 15.82
CA PRO A 10 13.08 59.46 14.92
C PRO A 10 14.47 59.51 15.60
N SER A 11 14.56 59.35 16.92
CA SER A 11 15.83 59.53 17.64
C SER A 11 16.05 58.46 18.71
N TRP A 12 17.02 57.58 18.49
CA TRP A 12 17.53 56.61 19.47
C TRP A 12 17.97 57.27 20.79
N LYS A 13 18.33 58.57 20.77
CA LYS A 13 18.64 59.36 21.96
C LYS A 13 17.46 59.53 22.92
N ALA A 14 16.21 59.39 22.45
CA ALA A 14 15.03 59.44 23.29
C ALA A 14 14.83 58.19 24.16
N TRP A 15 15.38 57.04 23.76
CA TRP A 15 15.26 55.77 24.47
C TRP A 15 16.36 55.55 25.52
N LEU A 16 17.48 56.24 25.39
CA LEU A 16 18.62 56.20 26.32
C LEU A 16 18.24 56.44 27.80
N PRO A 17 17.47 57.47 28.18
CA PRO A 17 17.10 57.68 29.58
C PRO A 17 16.12 56.63 30.12
N ALA A 18 15.19 56.12 29.29
CA ALA A 18 14.21 55.12 29.70
C ALA A 18 14.84 53.72 29.91
N LEU A 19 15.76 53.31 29.04
CA LEU A 19 16.54 52.08 29.20
C LEU A 19 17.56 52.16 30.34
N ALA A 20 18.17 53.33 30.58
CA ALA A 20 19.04 53.55 31.74
C ALA A 20 18.29 53.48 33.08
N GLN A 21 17.03 53.96 33.13
CA GLN A 21 16.15 53.80 34.29
C GLN A 21 15.72 52.35 34.51
N GLN A 22 15.43 51.59 33.44
CA GLN A 22 15.12 50.16 33.58
C GLN A 22 16.34 49.32 33.99
N CYS A 23 17.55 49.63 33.51
CA CYS A 23 18.79 48.98 33.95
C CYS A 23 19.12 49.26 35.43
N THR A 24 18.84 50.46 35.93
CA THR A 24 19.04 50.79 37.35
C THR A 24 18.00 50.13 38.26
N VAL A 25 16.77 49.92 37.78
CA VAL A 25 15.73 49.15 38.48
C VAL A 25 16.04 47.64 38.46
N ALA A 26 16.51 47.08 37.34
CA ALA A 26 16.92 45.68 37.22
C ALA A 26 18.14 45.35 38.11
N ARG A 27 19.11 46.27 38.24
CA ARG A 27 20.22 46.13 39.21
C ARG A 27 19.76 46.11 40.67
N ARG A 28 18.63 46.73 41.01
CA ARG A 28 18.11 46.78 42.38
C ARG A 28 17.29 45.54 42.78
N LEU A 29 16.76 44.77 41.82
CA LEU A 29 15.82 43.67 42.11
C LEU A 29 16.40 42.26 41.97
N GLY A 30 17.66 42.10 41.57
CA GLY A 30 18.34 40.81 41.72
C GLY A 30 19.58 40.65 40.86
N GLY A 31 20.73 40.47 41.50
CA GLY A 31 21.82 39.56 41.14
C GLY A 31 22.36 39.45 39.70
N ILE A 32 22.02 40.30 38.75
CA ILE A 32 22.56 40.22 37.39
C ILE A 32 23.92 40.92 37.38
N SER A 33 24.96 40.14 37.67
CA SER A 33 26.37 40.48 37.39
C SER A 33 26.56 40.53 35.87
N CYS A 34 26.25 41.67 35.26
CA CYS A 34 26.67 41.97 33.90
C CYS A 34 28.18 42.26 33.93
N GLY A 35 29.00 41.29 33.50
CA GLY A 35 30.47 41.37 33.47
C GLY A 35 31.06 42.40 32.49
N TYR A 36 30.23 43.24 31.88
CA TYR A 36 30.69 44.37 31.06
C TYR A 36 30.54 45.66 31.86
N ALA A 37 31.66 46.10 32.44
CA ALA A 37 31.80 47.40 33.08
C ALA A 37 31.65 48.51 32.02
N TRP A 38 30.67 49.39 32.17
CA TRP A 38 30.47 50.54 31.28
C TRP A 38 31.24 51.79 31.76
N ARG A 39 32.07 52.33 30.87
CA ARG A 39 32.54 53.72 30.85
C ARG A 39 32.44 54.22 29.39
N GLY A 40 31.71 55.31 29.14
CA GLY A 40 31.76 56.06 27.88
C GLY A 40 30.67 55.70 26.86
N ALA A 41 30.23 56.69 26.08
CA ALA A 41 29.09 56.66 25.16
C ALA A 41 29.14 55.55 24.12
N LEU A 42 27.97 54.99 23.77
CA LEU A 42 27.79 54.14 22.59
C LEU A 42 28.21 54.93 21.34
N PRO A 43 29.25 54.50 20.61
CA PRO A 43 29.81 55.29 19.51
C PRO A 43 28.96 55.21 18.23
N THR A 44 28.14 54.18 18.05
CA THR A 44 27.30 53.99 16.87
C THR A 44 25.88 53.52 17.21
N GLU A 45 24.91 53.79 16.33
CA GLU A 45 23.52 53.32 16.46
C GLU A 45 23.43 51.78 16.47
N PHE A 46 24.33 51.12 15.75
CA PHE A 46 24.47 49.67 15.72
C PHE A 46 24.80 49.07 17.10
N ASP A 47 25.78 49.64 17.81
CA ASP A 47 26.17 49.17 19.15
C ASP A 47 25.04 49.33 20.17
N PHE A 48 24.21 50.37 20.01
CA PHE A 48 23.04 50.58 20.87
C PHE A 48 22.01 49.46 20.67
N TYR A 49 21.69 49.13 19.42
CA TYR A 49 20.72 48.08 19.11
C TYR A 49 21.21 46.69 19.53
N LEU A 50 22.50 46.40 19.38
CA LEU A 50 23.11 45.17 19.90
C LEU A 50 23.02 45.08 21.43
N HIS A 51 23.30 46.17 22.13
CA HIS A 51 23.22 46.20 23.58
C HIS A 51 21.77 46.04 24.06
N ALA A 52 20.82 46.71 23.41
CA ALA A 52 19.40 46.58 23.70
C ALA A 52 18.91 45.13 23.51
N SER A 53 19.25 44.50 22.38
CA SER A 53 18.98 43.08 22.13
C SER A 53 19.54 42.19 23.25
N GLY A 54 20.82 42.38 23.63
CA GLY A 54 21.45 41.61 24.71
C GLY A 54 20.73 41.75 26.06
N LEU A 55 20.20 42.93 26.39
CA LEU A 55 19.41 43.16 27.60
C LEU A 55 18.05 42.44 27.54
N PHE A 56 17.34 42.51 26.40
CA PHE A 56 16.06 41.83 26.25
C PHE A 56 16.20 40.30 26.19
N LYS A 57 17.31 39.81 25.61
CA LYS A 57 17.69 38.40 25.64
C LYS A 57 17.95 37.92 27.07
N ALA A 58 18.65 38.70 27.89
CA ALA A 58 18.85 38.40 29.32
C ALA A 58 17.53 38.43 30.12
N ALA A 59 16.57 39.27 29.70
CA ALA A 59 15.24 39.34 30.27
C ALA A 59 14.23 38.31 29.70
N SER A 60 14.65 37.42 28.79
CA SER A 60 13.80 36.41 28.11
C SER A 60 12.64 36.96 27.28
N VAL A 61 12.69 38.23 26.86
CA VAL A 61 11.64 38.86 26.05
C VAL A 61 11.99 38.79 24.56
N ALA A 62 11.69 37.66 23.93
CA ALA A 62 12.10 37.35 22.54
C ALA A 62 11.55 38.33 21.47
N CYS A 63 10.34 38.87 21.65
CA CYS A 63 9.71 39.78 20.67
C CYS A 63 10.52 41.09 20.48
N HIS A 64 10.95 41.69 21.58
CA HIS A 64 11.71 42.93 21.55
C HIS A 64 13.17 42.66 21.18
N ASP A 65 13.73 41.52 21.60
CA ASP A 65 15.08 41.08 21.19
C ASP A 65 15.18 40.99 19.66
N VAL A 66 14.25 40.28 19.01
CA VAL A 66 14.20 40.15 17.55
C VAL A 66 14.05 41.49 16.85
N PHE A 67 13.18 42.37 17.36
CA PHE A 67 12.99 43.71 16.79
C PHE A 67 14.28 44.53 16.82
N PHE A 68 14.99 44.56 17.95
CA PHE A 68 16.25 45.28 18.06
C PHE A 68 17.38 44.62 17.23
N MET A 69 17.38 43.30 17.08
CA MET A 69 18.30 42.62 16.15
C MET A 69 18.03 42.95 14.68
N GLN A 70 16.75 43.06 14.27
CA GLN A 70 16.39 43.51 12.91
C GLN A 70 16.80 44.96 12.65
N LEU A 71 16.67 45.85 13.64
CA LEU A 71 17.18 47.22 13.56
C LEU A 71 18.72 47.27 13.53
N ALA A 72 19.39 46.38 14.25
CA ALA A 72 20.85 46.26 14.15
C ALA A 72 21.28 45.82 12.73
N LEU A 73 20.54 44.91 12.10
CA LEU A 73 20.80 44.49 10.71
C LEU A 73 20.60 45.62 9.70
N SER A 74 19.61 46.49 9.87
CA SER A 74 19.36 47.60 8.94
C SER A 74 20.40 48.73 9.03
N VAL A 75 21.06 48.89 10.19
CA VAL A 75 22.08 49.92 10.46
C VAL A 75 23.50 49.34 10.46
N SER A 76 23.65 48.10 10.00
CA SER A 76 24.93 47.37 10.05
C SER A 76 26.00 48.04 9.16
N PRO A 77 27.20 48.34 9.71
CA PRO A 77 28.34 48.80 8.91
C PRO A 77 28.94 47.64 8.07
N PRO A 78 29.50 47.92 6.89
CA PRO A 78 29.90 46.89 5.91
C PRO A 78 31.07 45.99 6.33
N ASP A 79 31.79 46.32 7.40
CA ASP A 79 33.01 45.62 7.85
C ASP A 79 32.78 44.57 8.96
N ILE A 80 31.56 44.47 9.50
CA ILE A 80 31.25 43.57 10.64
C ILE A 80 30.62 42.27 10.14
N ASP A 81 31.06 41.14 10.71
CA ASP A 81 30.42 39.84 10.48
C ASP A 81 29.00 39.83 11.06
N THR A 82 28.01 39.89 10.16
CA THR A 82 26.58 39.88 10.48
C THR A 82 26.02 38.46 10.65
N SER A 83 26.82 37.41 10.47
CA SER A 83 26.39 36.01 10.52
C SER A 83 25.62 35.66 11.80
N GLY A 84 26.15 36.05 12.96
CA GLY A 84 25.54 35.79 14.26
C GLY A 84 24.22 36.53 14.46
N LEU A 85 24.06 37.72 13.88
CA LEU A 85 22.82 38.50 13.95
C LEU A 85 21.73 37.87 13.10
N TRP A 86 22.05 37.47 11.86
CA TRP A 86 21.11 36.76 11.00
C TRP A 86 20.61 35.47 11.66
N HIS A 87 21.52 34.67 12.22
CA HIS A 87 21.14 33.45 12.96
C HIS A 87 20.24 33.77 14.16
N GLY A 88 20.57 34.81 14.95
CA GLY A 88 19.78 35.25 16.09
C GLY A 88 18.37 35.70 15.72
N VAL A 89 18.23 36.49 14.65
CA VAL A 89 16.92 36.95 14.14
C VAL A 89 16.08 35.77 13.65
N ILE A 90 16.63 34.90 12.81
CA ILE A 90 15.89 33.76 12.25
C ILE A 90 15.44 32.83 13.38
N LYS A 91 16.34 32.51 14.31
CA LYS A 91 16.01 31.68 15.47
C LYS A 91 14.94 32.33 16.33
N GLY A 92 15.06 33.61 16.64
CA GLY A 92 14.09 34.32 17.46
C GLY A 92 12.71 34.41 16.80
N LEU A 93 12.64 34.70 15.49
CA LEU A 93 11.37 34.68 14.74
C LEU A 93 10.73 33.30 14.70
N THR A 94 11.55 32.25 14.57
CA THR A 94 11.10 30.86 14.61
C THR A 94 10.54 30.50 15.99
N ASP A 95 11.24 30.88 17.06
CA ASP A 95 10.80 30.64 18.45
C ASP A 95 9.54 31.45 18.81
N LEU A 96 9.30 32.58 18.14
CA LEU A 96 8.08 33.40 18.28
C LEU A 96 6.89 32.87 17.45
N GLY A 97 7.09 31.86 16.59
CA GLY A 97 6.04 31.32 15.72
C GLY A 97 5.66 32.22 14.54
N GLN A 98 6.45 33.26 14.23
CA GLN A 98 6.25 34.13 13.08
C GLN A 98 6.93 33.54 11.84
N TYR A 99 6.37 32.45 11.30
CA TYR A 99 7.02 31.63 10.27
C TYR A 99 7.18 32.34 8.91
N GLU A 100 6.23 33.20 8.51
CA GLU A 100 6.34 33.98 7.27
C GLU A 100 7.51 34.98 7.34
N ASP A 101 7.64 35.68 8.46
CA ASP A 101 8.74 36.62 8.71
C ASP A 101 10.09 35.87 8.85
N ALA A 102 10.10 34.71 9.49
CA ALA A 102 11.29 33.84 9.56
C ALA A 102 11.72 33.36 8.16
N TYR A 103 10.78 32.98 7.30
CA TYR A 103 11.07 32.55 5.93
C TYR A 103 11.59 33.70 5.06
N THR A 104 10.99 34.89 5.13
CA THR A 104 11.46 36.06 4.36
C THR A 104 12.86 36.50 4.78
N THR A 105 13.17 36.47 6.08
CA THR A 105 14.52 36.76 6.60
C THR A 105 15.54 35.68 6.24
N LEU A 106 15.13 34.41 6.21
CA LEU A 106 15.97 33.29 5.75
C LEU A 106 16.36 33.46 4.27
N VAL A 107 15.39 33.80 3.41
CA VAL A 107 15.63 33.99 1.97
C VAL A 107 16.54 35.19 1.70
N SER A 108 16.41 36.27 2.47
CA SER A 108 17.21 37.50 2.31
C SER A 108 18.63 37.42 2.88
N THR A 109 18.94 36.38 3.66
CA THR A 109 20.29 36.18 4.24
C THR A 109 21.34 36.01 3.13
N PRO A 110 22.52 36.64 3.19
CA PRO A 110 23.56 36.50 2.15
C PRO A 110 24.43 35.24 2.31
N TYR A 111 24.36 34.56 3.46
CA TYR A 111 25.20 33.41 3.80
C TYR A 111 24.48 32.06 3.56
N GLU A 112 24.86 31.35 2.51
CA GLU A 112 24.25 30.05 2.14
C GLU A 112 24.40 28.96 3.20
N LYS A 113 25.54 28.91 3.92
CA LYS A 113 25.74 27.92 4.99
C LYS A 113 24.73 28.10 6.13
N LEU A 114 24.51 29.34 6.56
CA LEU A 114 23.54 29.65 7.61
C LEU A 114 22.11 29.33 7.18
N LYS A 115 21.76 29.53 5.90
CA LYS A 115 20.44 29.17 5.38
C LYS A 115 20.14 27.68 5.58
N ARG A 116 21.09 26.81 5.22
CA ARG A 116 20.95 25.35 5.34
C ARG A 116 20.83 24.92 6.80
N ASP A 117 21.67 25.47 7.68
CA ASP A 117 21.64 25.12 9.10
C ASP A 117 20.34 25.60 9.78
N CYS A 118 19.85 26.78 9.42
CA CYS A 118 18.64 27.37 10.01
C CYS A 118 17.34 26.75 9.47
N ILE A 119 17.30 26.28 8.22
CA ILE A 119 16.06 25.75 7.64
C ILE A 119 15.59 24.48 8.35
N GLY A 120 16.51 23.59 8.72
CA GLY A 120 16.17 22.39 9.48
C GLY A 120 15.52 22.74 10.82
N GLN A 121 16.04 23.77 11.52
CA GLN A 121 15.47 24.25 12.77
C GLN A 121 14.07 24.83 12.60
N LEU A 122 13.87 25.64 11.55
CA LEU A 122 12.55 26.18 11.18
C LEU A 122 11.54 25.05 10.91
N VAL A 123 11.91 24.08 10.07
CA VAL A 123 11.05 22.94 9.72
C VAL A 123 10.68 22.11 10.96
N TYR A 124 11.64 21.84 11.85
CA TYR A 124 11.36 21.08 13.08
C TYR A 124 10.39 21.80 13.99
N ARG A 125 10.58 23.11 14.21
CA ARG A 125 9.66 23.93 15.02
C ARG A 125 8.26 24.00 14.41
N MET A 126 8.15 24.20 13.09
CA MET A 126 6.86 24.16 12.39
C MET A 126 6.15 22.81 12.54
N CYS A 127 6.91 21.70 12.52
CA CYS A 127 6.35 20.37 12.72
C CYS A 127 5.88 20.15 14.17
N GLU A 128 6.65 20.61 15.16
CA GLU A 128 6.34 20.48 16.59
C GLU A 128 5.10 21.31 16.99
N GLU A 129 4.97 22.52 16.45
CA GLU A 129 3.82 23.41 16.66
C GLU A 129 2.62 23.10 15.73
N ASN A 130 2.67 21.98 15.00
CA ASN A 130 1.61 21.51 14.09
C ASN A 130 1.23 22.49 12.95
N ALA A 131 2.16 23.34 12.52
CA ALA A 131 2.00 24.29 11.40
C ALA A 131 2.31 23.66 10.03
N VAL A 132 1.82 22.42 9.78
CA VAL A 132 2.15 21.65 8.58
C VAL A 132 1.55 22.26 7.31
N GLU A 133 0.36 22.85 7.39
CA GLU A 133 -0.28 23.49 6.22
C GLU A 133 0.54 24.68 5.72
N GLN A 134 1.06 25.50 6.63
CA GLN A 134 1.93 26.62 6.30
C GLN A 134 3.27 26.14 5.72
N LEU A 135 3.82 25.03 6.25
CA LEU A 135 5.01 24.39 5.70
C LEU A 135 4.80 23.96 4.24
N MET A 136 3.62 23.42 3.90
CA MET A 136 3.29 23.02 2.53
C MET A 136 3.02 24.21 1.60
N ALA A 137 2.60 25.36 2.13
CA ALA A 137 2.36 26.58 1.35
C ALA A 137 3.66 27.27 0.92
N PHE A 138 4.76 27.05 1.64
CA PHE A 138 6.06 27.62 1.31
C PHE A 138 6.75 26.89 0.16
N ASN A 139 7.26 27.65 -0.82
CA ASN A 139 7.92 27.09 -2.01
C ASN A 139 9.38 26.65 -1.75
N PHE A 140 10.04 27.23 -0.74
CA PHE A 140 11.44 26.98 -0.37
C PHE A 140 12.39 27.06 -1.58
N CYS A 141 12.47 28.24 -2.21
CA CYS A 141 13.23 28.50 -3.45
C CYS A 141 14.70 28.04 -3.34
N GLY A 142 15.05 26.92 -3.98
CA GLY A 142 16.41 26.36 -3.99
C GLY A 142 16.84 25.68 -2.68
N LEU A 143 15.95 25.58 -1.69
CA LEU A 143 16.20 24.96 -0.39
C LEU A 143 15.30 23.75 -0.13
N ALA A 144 14.53 23.32 -1.13
CA ALA A 144 13.62 22.18 -1.02
C ALA A 144 14.34 20.88 -0.64
N ASP A 145 15.55 20.66 -1.17
CA ASP A 145 16.36 19.48 -0.90
C ASP A 145 16.79 19.41 0.58
N GLU A 146 17.14 20.55 1.18
CA GLU A 146 17.49 20.65 2.61
C GLU A 146 16.28 20.38 3.53
N VAL A 147 15.08 20.82 3.11
CA VAL A 147 13.83 20.51 3.82
C VAL A 147 13.53 19.02 3.75
N GLU A 148 13.70 18.40 2.57
CA GLU A 148 13.56 16.95 2.40
C GLU A 148 14.58 16.19 3.26
N ASP A 149 15.84 16.61 3.28
CA ASP A 149 16.89 16.01 4.09
C ASP A 149 16.60 16.13 5.59
N ALA A 150 16.14 17.29 6.06
CA ALA A 150 15.75 17.49 7.45
C ALA A 150 14.56 16.58 7.85
N LEU A 151 13.51 16.54 7.03
CA LEU A 151 12.35 15.67 7.27
C LEU A 151 12.75 14.19 7.19
N SER A 152 13.53 13.78 6.19
CA SER A 152 14.00 12.40 6.04
C SER A 152 14.89 11.97 7.21
N PHE A 153 15.73 12.87 7.73
CA PHE A 153 16.52 12.63 8.92
C PHE A 153 15.64 12.40 10.16
N LYS A 154 14.62 13.23 10.39
CA LYS A 154 13.67 13.02 11.49
C LYS A 154 12.86 11.75 11.33
N THR A 155 12.38 11.43 10.12
CA THR A 155 11.65 10.17 9.89
C THR A 155 12.49 8.93 10.15
N ARG A 156 13.80 8.99 9.88
CA ARG A 156 14.75 7.88 10.15
C ARG A 156 15.08 7.71 11.62
N ASN A 157 15.07 8.76 12.43
CA ASN A 157 15.51 8.70 13.83
C ASN A 157 14.37 8.81 14.86
N ALA A 158 13.22 9.38 14.50
CA ALA A 158 12.08 9.50 15.42
C ALA A 158 11.30 8.19 15.55
N ASP A 159 10.67 8.00 16.72
CA ASP A 159 9.71 6.91 16.94
C ASP A 159 8.46 7.16 16.06
N PRO A 160 8.05 6.20 15.21
CA PRO A 160 6.87 6.35 14.35
C PRO A 160 5.55 6.53 15.10
N ARG A 161 5.51 6.25 16.41
CA ARG A 161 4.31 6.34 17.28
C ARG A 161 4.13 7.71 17.95
N VAL A 162 5.19 8.51 18.03
CA VAL A 162 5.18 9.79 18.75
C VAL A 162 4.79 10.93 17.82
N ARG A 163 4.00 11.90 18.32
CA ARG A 163 3.67 13.12 17.59
C ARG A 163 4.81 14.16 17.76
N PRO A 164 5.14 14.93 16.72
CA PRO A 164 4.54 14.95 15.38
C PRO A 164 4.94 13.75 14.52
N PHE A 165 3.99 13.25 13.72
CA PHE A 165 4.23 12.11 12.85
C PHE A 165 5.02 12.50 11.61
N TYR A 166 6.34 12.64 11.75
CA TYR A 166 7.23 13.10 10.67
C TYR A 166 7.06 12.34 9.36
N SER A 167 6.76 11.04 9.39
CA SER A 167 6.59 10.26 8.16
C SER A 167 5.36 10.74 7.38
N ARG A 168 4.25 11.05 8.07
CA ARG A 168 3.03 11.57 7.43
C ARG A 168 3.27 12.94 6.82
N ILE A 169 4.03 13.78 7.54
CA ILE A 169 4.43 15.11 7.06
C ILE A 169 5.32 15.00 5.81
N LEU A 170 6.28 14.08 5.82
CA LEU A 170 7.14 13.82 4.67
C LEU A 170 6.34 13.25 3.49
N TYR A 171 5.34 12.40 3.74
CA TYR A 171 4.42 11.95 2.70
C TYR A 171 3.63 13.12 2.09
N THR A 172 3.06 14.00 2.90
CA THR A 172 2.33 15.18 2.39
C THR A 172 3.23 16.10 1.58
N TRP A 173 4.50 16.24 1.97
CA TRP A 173 5.51 16.99 1.21
C TRP A 173 5.77 16.40 -0.18
N TYR A 174 5.94 15.08 -0.28
CA TYR A 174 6.15 14.45 -1.59
C TYR A 174 4.90 14.48 -2.46
N VAL A 175 3.72 14.28 -1.88
CA VAL A 175 2.44 14.32 -2.62
C VAL A 175 2.16 15.72 -3.18
N SER A 176 2.46 16.78 -2.44
CA SER A 176 2.27 18.15 -2.92
C SER A 176 3.18 18.51 -4.10
N ARG A 177 4.34 17.85 -4.21
CA ARG A 177 5.28 18.00 -5.34
C ARG A 177 5.10 16.99 -6.48
N GLY A 178 4.20 16.01 -6.30
CA GLY A 178 3.93 14.97 -7.30
C GLY A 178 4.89 13.77 -7.26
N ASP A 179 5.77 13.70 -6.26
CA ASP A 179 6.76 12.62 -6.09
C ASP A 179 6.16 11.41 -5.36
N TYR A 180 5.19 10.74 -6.00
CA TYR A 180 4.46 9.62 -5.39
C TYR A 180 5.37 8.43 -5.02
N ARG A 181 6.54 8.31 -5.68
CA ARG A 181 7.47 7.20 -5.44
C ARG A 181 8.16 7.33 -4.10
N ASN A 182 8.68 8.52 -3.81
CA ASN A 182 9.32 8.82 -2.53
C ASN A 182 8.28 8.91 -1.41
N ALA A 183 7.05 9.35 -1.73
CA ALA A 183 5.92 9.27 -0.80
C ALA A 183 5.63 7.83 -0.35
N ALA A 184 5.54 6.88 -1.31
CA ALA A 184 5.35 5.47 -1.02
C ALA A 184 6.52 4.89 -0.21
N LEU A 185 7.77 5.24 -0.56
CA LEU A 185 8.97 4.83 0.18
C LEU A 185 8.92 5.26 1.65
N ALA A 186 8.59 6.53 1.93
CA ALA A 186 8.55 7.06 3.29
C ALA A 186 7.49 6.34 4.15
N MET A 187 6.32 6.05 3.56
CA MET A 187 5.26 5.30 4.24
C MET A 187 5.62 3.82 4.46
N TYR A 188 6.25 3.19 3.48
CA TYR A 188 6.70 1.81 3.62
C TYR A 188 7.80 1.66 4.68
N GLN A 189 8.73 2.62 4.77
CA GLN A 189 9.72 2.67 5.85
C GLN A 189 9.06 2.83 7.23
N ARG A 190 8.02 3.67 7.34
CA ARG A 190 7.20 3.77 8.58
C ARG A 190 6.58 2.41 8.92
N ALA A 191 5.97 1.73 7.94
CA ALA A 191 5.34 0.43 8.14
C ALA A 191 6.36 -0.62 8.64
N ARG A 192 7.55 -0.68 8.05
CA ARG A 192 8.64 -1.58 8.47
C ARG A 192 9.10 -1.32 9.90
N LYS A 193 9.27 -0.05 10.28
CA LYS A 193 9.63 0.32 11.67
C LYS A 193 8.56 -0.08 12.67
N LEU A 194 7.28 0.12 12.33
CA LEU A 194 6.17 -0.33 13.17
C LEU A 194 6.14 -1.86 13.28
N GLY A 195 6.41 -2.57 12.19
CA GLY A 195 6.54 -4.03 12.19
C GLY A 195 7.64 -4.55 13.11
N ALA A 196 8.77 -3.85 13.22
CA ALA A 196 9.84 -4.22 14.16
C ALA A 196 9.43 -4.08 15.64
N LEU A 197 8.40 -3.27 15.93
CA LEU A 197 7.89 -3.03 17.29
C LEU A 197 6.78 -4.03 17.70
N ILE A 198 6.32 -4.90 16.79
CA ILE A 198 5.20 -5.85 17.01
C ILE A 198 5.50 -6.97 18.05
N GLY A 199 6.69 -6.97 18.66
CA GLY A 199 7.04 -7.94 19.71
C GLY A 199 6.24 -7.81 21.01
N GLU A 200 5.61 -6.67 21.28
CA GLU A 200 4.88 -6.44 22.53
C GLU A 200 3.38 -6.78 22.40
N LYS A 201 2.94 -7.82 23.11
CA LYS A 201 1.59 -8.41 22.99
C LYS A 201 0.45 -7.43 23.31
N SER A 202 0.65 -6.52 24.26
CA SER A 202 -0.38 -5.56 24.72
C SER A 202 -0.67 -4.45 23.71
N THR A 203 0.31 -4.12 22.85
CA THR A 203 0.21 -3.02 21.87
C THR A 203 0.04 -3.52 20.44
N PHE A 204 -0.02 -4.84 20.22
CA PHE A 204 -0.13 -5.46 18.90
C PHE A 204 -1.23 -4.83 18.04
N ILE A 205 -2.45 -4.73 18.55
CA ILE A 205 -3.61 -4.25 17.77
C ILE A 205 -3.39 -2.81 17.30
N THR A 206 -2.96 -1.92 18.19
CA THR A 206 -2.78 -0.50 17.85
C THR A 206 -1.60 -0.30 16.90
N VAL A 207 -0.49 -1.02 17.10
CA VAL A 207 0.68 -0.96 16.21
C VAL A 207 0.36 -1.55 14.84
N ALA A 208 -0.36 -2.67 14.79
CA ALA A 208 -0.81 -3.28 13.55
C ALA A 208 -1.76 -2.36 12.77
N GLU A 209 -2.69 -1.67 13.44
CA GLU A 209 -3.55 -0.66 12.81
C GLU A 209 -2.76 0.49 12.20
N MET A 210 -1.78 1.05 12.94
CA MET A 210 -0.89 2.09 12.41
C MET A 210 -0.04 1.61 11.23
N GLN A 211 0.38 0.34 11.25
CA GLN A 211 1.13 -0.28 10.16
C GLN A 211 0.24 -0.50 8.93
N LEU A 212 -1.01 -0.95 9.11
CA LEU A 212 -1.99 -1.08 8.04
C LEU A 212 -2.31 0.28 7.41
N GLU A 213 -2.49 1.35 8.22
CA GLU A 213 -2.66 2.71 7.72
C GLU A 213 -1.48 3.11 6.81
N ALA A 214 -0.24 2.88 7.28
CA ALA A 214 0.96 3.19 6.53
C ALA A 214 1.05 2.40 5.20
N TYR A 215 0.69 1.11 5.21
CA TYR A 215 0.64 0.31 3.99
C TYR A 215 -0.41 0.83 3.01
N VAL A 216 -1.63 1.12 3.44
CA VAL A 216 -2.70 1.60 2.56
C VAL A 216 -2.32 2.93 1.92
N VAL A 217 -1.80 3.87 2.70
CA VAL A 217 -1.35 5.18 2.18
C VAL A 217 -0.20 5.00 1.18
N GLY A 218 0.75 4.10 1.46
CA GLY A 218 1.85 3.77 0.55
C GLY A 218 1.39 3.09 -0.74
N ILE A 219 0.46 2.13 -0.65
CA ILE A 219 -0.14 1.44 -1.80
C ILE A 219 -0.87 2.45 -2.68
N ASN A 220 -1.65 3.36 -2.08
CA ASN A 220 -2.35 4.41 -2.82
C ASN A 220 -1.37 5.29 -3.60
N ALA A 221 -0.29 5.77 -2.98
CA ALA A 221 0.72 6.55 -3.69
C ALA A 221 1.39 5.76 -4.82
N LEU A 222 1.77 4.50 -4.57
CA LEU A 222 2.42 3.68 -5.59
C LEU A 222 1.47 3.32 -6.74
N SER A 223 0.17 3.24 -6.49
CA SER A 223 -0.87 2.98 -7.50
C SER A 223 -1.11 4.15 -8.45
N LEU A 224 -0.71 5.37 -8.08
CA LEU A 224 -0.77 6.55 -8.95
C LEU A 224 0.35 6.56 -10.00
N ILE A 225 1.37 5.71 -9.82
CA ILE A 225 2.48 5.54 -10.76
C ILE A 225 2.11 4.46 -11.78
N ASP A 226 2.65 4.55 -13.00
CA ASP A 226 2.47 3.49 -14.00
C ASP A 226 2.96 2.14 -13.46
N ARG A 227 2.22 1.07 -13.77
CA ARG A 227 2.44 -0.29 -13.23
C ARG A 227 3.85 -0.80 -13.52
N LYS A 228 4.46 -0.39 -14.64
CA LYS A 228 5.82 -0.79 -15.02
C LYS A 228 6.91 -0.17 -14.15
N THR A 229 6.64 0.99 -13.55
CA THR A 229 7.58 1.76 -12.73
C THR A 229 7.22 1.76 -11.24
N ALA A 230 6.19 1.01 -10.86
CA ALA A 230 5.65 0.92 -9.50
C ALA A 230 6.51 0.03 -8.58
N TRP A 231 7.74 0.48 -8.31
CA TRP A 231 8.68 -0.18 -7.40
C TRP A 231 9.51 0.81 -6.57
N ILE A 232 9.85 0.42 -5.35
CA ILE A 232 10.68 1.19 -4.41
C ILE A 232 11.97 0.43 -4.09
N VAL A 233 13.02 1.15 -3.70
CA VAL A 233 14.32 0.56 -3.33
C VAL A 233 14.60 0.81 -1.86
N LEU A 234 14.90 -0.24 -1.11
CA LEU A 234 15.29 -0.14 0.28
C LEU A 234 16.71 -0.69 0.48
N PRO A 235 17.53 -0.05 1.35
CA PRO A 235 18.74 -0.68 1.83
C PRO A 235 18.37 -1.84 2.76
N VAL A 236 18.86 -3.05 2.47
CA VAL A 236 18.68 -4.22 3.34
C VAL A 236 19.41 -3.96 4.65
N THR A 237 18.65 -3.90 5.74
CA THR A 237 19.17 -3.88 7.11
C THR A 237 19.11 -5.30 7.65
N ALA A 238 20.19 -5.80 8.26
CA ALA A 238 20.35 -7.20 8.70
C ALA A 238 19.29 -7.71 9.71
N GLU A 239 18.43 -6.83 10.23
CA GLU A 239 17.34 -7.15 11.15
C GLU A 239 16.04 -7.64 10.45
N THR A 240 15.98 -7.60 9.11
CA THR A 240 14.80 -7.99 8.34
C THR A 240 14.67 -9.51 8.15
N GLY A 241 14.64 -10.26 9.26
CA GLY A 241 14.36 -11.70 9.30
C GLY A 241 12.91 -12.08 9.00
N HIS A 242 12.15 -11.24 8.29
CA HIS A 242 10.82 -11.62 7.82
C HIS A 242 10.98 -12.54 6.62
N GLU A 243 10.26 -13.68 6.65
CA GLU A 243 10.36 -14.80 5.71
C GLU A 243 11.01 -14.43 4.37
N PRO A 244 12.13 -15.06 4.00
CA PRO A 244 12.75 -14.82 2.72
C PRO A 244 11.76 -15.30 1.66
N ARG A 245 10.90 -14.39 1.15
CA ARG A 245 10.15 -14.61 -0.08
C ARG A 245 11.19 -15.08 -1.07
N LYS A 246 11.08 -16.36 -1.46
CA LYS A 246 12.09 -17.10 -2.23
C LYS A 246 12.83 -16.14 -3.15
N ARG A 247 14.03 -15.72 -2.71
CA ARG A 247 14.88 -14.77 -3.43
C ARG A 247 14.96 -15.33 -4.85
N ARG A 248 14.36 -14.65 -5.84
CA ARG A 248 14.48 -15.07 -7.23
C ARG A 248 15.97 -15.19 -7.47
N LYS A 249 16.47 -16.42 -7.65
CA LYS A 249 17.90 -16.67 -7.85
C LYS A 249 18.29 -15.89 -9.10
N LEU A 250 18.91 -14.73 -8.89
CA LEU A 250 19.50 -13.92 -9.95
C LEU A 250 20.73 -14.69 -10.44
N SER A 251 20.52 -15.66 -11.31
CA SER A 251 21.59 -16.32 -12.05
C SER A 251 22.03 -15.42 -13.20
N LYS A 252 22.82 -14.40 -12.88
CA LYS A 252 23.70 -13.72 -13.85
C LYS A 252 24.89 -13.14 -13.10
N HIS A 253 26.07 -13.26 -13.72
CA HIS A 253 27.35 -12.78 -13.22
C HIS A 253 27.23 -11.39 -12.61
N ILE A 254 27.34 -11.32 -11.28
CA ILE A 254 27.36 -10.08 -10.52
C ILE A 254 28.83 -9.61 -10.56
N PRO A 255 29.15 -8.46 -11.18
CA PRO A 255 30.52 -7.98 -11.26
C PRO A 255 31.08 -7.73 -9.85
N GLU A 256 32.34 -8.13 -9.63
CA GLU A 256 33.02 -8.15 -8.32
C GLU A 256 33.00 -6.80 -7.59
N GLY A 257 32.89 -5.67 -8.32
CA GLY A 257 32.73 -4.32 -7.75
C GLY A 257 31.39 -4.04 -7.04
N ARG A 258 30.41 -4.96 -7.11
CA ARG A 258 29.18 -4.92 -6.28
C ARG A 258 29.35 -5.64 -4.93
N TYR A 259 30.42 -6.42 -4.74
CA TYR A 259 30.77 -7.09 -3.48
C TYR A 259 31.80 -6.34 -2.64
N ALA A 260 32.12 -5.08 -2.98
CA ALA A 260 33.03 -4.28 -2.18
C ALA A 260 32.52 -4.16 -0.73
N LEU A 261 33.40 -4.45 0.24
CA LEU A 261 33.17 -4.30 1.67
C LEU A 261 32.57 -2.90 1.95
N GLY A 262 31.29 -2.84 2.29
CA GLY A 262 30.58 -1.59 2.61
C GLY A 262 29.33 -1.29 1.77
N LYS A 263 29.07 -1.99 0.66
CA LYS A 263 27.79 -1.85 -0.07
C LYS A 263 26.73 -2.74 0.58
N ARG A 264 25.69 -2.13 1.15
CA ARG A 264 24.51 -2.84 1.67
C ARG A 264 23.72 -3.41 0.50
N ASP A 265 23.24 -4.65 0.63
CA ASP A 265 22.30 -5.24 -0.32
C ASP A 265 21.09 -4.29 -0.49
N THR A 266 20.57 -4.15 -1.70
CA THR A 266 19.37 -3.33 -1.97
C THR A 266 18.20 -4.23 -2.31
N GLU A 267 17.09 -4.06 -1.62
CA GLU A 267 15.82 -4.75 -1.87
C GLU A 267 14.94 -3.89 -2.79
N ILE A 268 14.36 -4.52 -3.81
CA ILE A 268 13.36 -3.89 -4.68
C ILE A 268 12.01 -4.44 -4.24
N VAL A 269 11.10 -3.55 -3.86
CA VAL A 269 9.75 -3.90 -3.42
C VAL A 269 8.76 -3.39 -4.48
N GLU A 270 7.97 -4.29 -5.04
CA GLU A 270 6.92 -3.97 -6.01
C GLU A 270 5.59 -3.67 -5.31
N LEU A 271 4.64 -3.10 -6.05
CA LEU A 271 3.29 -2.85 -5.53
C LEU A 271 2.62 -4.14 -5.02
N ALA A 272 2.77 -5.25 -5.74
CA ALA A 272 2.23 -6.55 -5.35
C ALA A 272 2.81 -7.04 -4.01
N ASP A 273 4.08 -6.74 -3.75
CA ASP A 273 4.75 -7.10 -2.50
C ASP A 273 4.14 -6.38 -1.30
N MET A 274 3.85 -5.08 -1.45
CA MET A 274 3.19 -4.25 -0.43
C MET A 274 1.76 -4.73 -0.18
N GLN A 275 1.01 -5.06 -1.25
CA GLN A 275 -0.35 -5.59 -1.14
C GLN A 275 -0.39 -6.92 -0.40
N TYR A 276 0.56 -7.81 -0.66
CA TYR A 276 0.68 -9.07 0.08
C TYR A 276 0.95 -8.82 1.57
N GLU A 277 1.91 -7.95 1.92
CA GLU A 277 2.22 -7.68 3.34
C GLU A 277 1.02 -7.07 4.08
N TYR A 278 0.31 -6.16 3.41
CA TYR A 278 -0.94 -5.61 3.91
C TYR A 278 -1.99 -6.70 4.16
N ALA A 279 -2.24 -7.56 3.16
CA ALA A 279 -3.24 -8.62 3.27
C ALA A 279 -2.90 -9.63 4.37
N LEU A 280 -1.62 -9.96 4.53
CA LEU A 280 -1.13 -10.85 5.58
C LEU A 280 -1.38 -10.24 6.97
N LEU A 281 -1.01 -8.97 7.15
CA LEU A 281 -1.19 -8.29 8.43
C LEU A 281 -2.68 -8.07 8.75
N SER A 282 -3.50 -7.73 7.76
CA SER A 282 -4.94 -7.54 7.96
C SER A 282 -5.61 -8.84 8.38
N ALA A 283 -5.26 -9.95 7.73
CA ALA A 283 -5.78 -11.28 8.08
C ALA A 283 -5.38 -11.69 9.51
N ARG A 284 -4.11 -11.45 9.89
CA ARG A 284 -3.63 -11.70 11.26
C ARG A 284 -4.37 -10.84 12.29
N LEU A 285 -4.58 -9.57 12.00
CA LEU A 285 -5.31 -8.65 12.88
C LEU A 285 -6.77 -9.09 13.05
N GLU A 286 -7.44 -9.52 11.97
CA GLU A 286 -8.81 -10.05 12.05
C GLU A 286 -8.91 -11.28 12.95
N LEU A 287 -7.97 -12.24 12.83
CA LEU A 287 -7.92 -13.42 13.69
C LEU A 287 -7.70 -13.04 15.15
N VAL A 288 -6.73 -12.16 15.43
CA VAL A 288 -6.41 -11.71 16.81
C VAL A 288 -7.57 -10.96 17.45
N ARG A 289 -8.33 -10.15 16.70
CA ARG A 289 -9.50 -9.43 17.23
C ARG A 289 -10.62 -10.37 17.67
N ARG A 290 -10.71 -11.56 17.06
CA ARG A 290 -11.70 -12.58 17.40
C ARG A 290 -11.22 -13.47 18.54
N ASP A 291 -9.97 -13.92 18.41
CA ASP A 291 -9.33 -14.80 19.38
C ASP A 291 -8.08 -14.11 19.97
N PRO A 292 -8.24 -13.28 21.02
CA PRO A 292 -7.11 -12.63 21.68
C PRO A 292 -6.11 -13.63 22.30
N THR A 293 -6.54 -14.86 22.55
CA THR A 293 -5.70 -15.96 23.06
C THR A 293 -4.53 -16.29 22.13
N LEU A 294 -4.64 -15.98 20.84
CA LEU A 294 -3.60 -16.23 19.84
C LEU A 294 -2.34 -15.40 20.08
N LEU A 295 -2.49 -14.20 20.65
CA LEU A 295 -1.34 -13.37 21.07
C LEU A 295 -0.57 -14.04 22.22
N SER A 296 -1.30 -14.65 23.16
CA SER A 296 -0.71 -15.34 24.30
C SER A 296 0.07 -16.57 23.87
N ALA A 297 -0.47 -17.36 22.93
CA ALA A 297 0.13 -18.60 22.42
C ALA A 297 1.36 -18.39 21.51
N GLY A 298 1.66 -17.16 21.07
CA GLY A 298 2.74 -16.90 20.11
C GLY A 298 2.42 -17.38 18.68
N GLU A 299 1.18 -17.81 18.44
CA GLU A 299 0.67 -18.27 17.14
C GLU A 299 0.30 -17.11 16.21
N PHE A 300 0.63 -15.86 16.50
CA PHE A 300 0.32 -14.75 15.58
C PHE A 300 1.19 -14.76 14.30
N LEU A 301 2.30 -15.50 14.32
CA LEU A 301 3.20 -15.71 13.18
C LEU A 301 2.81 -16.94 12.32
N LEU A 302 1.53 -17.28 12.26
CA LEU A 302 1.06 -18.37 11.41
C LEU A 302 1.47 -18.17 9.94
N SER A 303 1.74 -19.29 9.29
CA SER A 303 2.00 -19.34 7.85
C SER A 303 0.76 -18.89 7.07
N PRO A 304 0.91 -18.31 5.86
CA PRO A 304 -0.23 -17.87 5.04
C PRO A 304 -1.30 -18.95 4.82
N PRO A 305 -0.97 -20.23 4.54
CA PRO A 305 -1.96 -21.29 4.44
C PRO A 305 -2.73 -21.56 5.74
N SER A 306 -2.05 -21.54 6.88
CA SER A 306 -2.69 -21.75 8.18
C SER A 306 -3.65 -20.62 8.54
N ILE A 307 -3.34 -19.38 8.14
CA ILE A 307 -4.23 -18.23 8.34
C ILE A 307 -5.52 -18.40 7.55
N VAL A 308 -5.41 -18.77 6.26
CA VAL A 308 -6.57 -19.00 5.40
C VAL A 308 -7.45 -20.13 5.95
N LEU A 309 -6.84 -21.24 6.39
CA LEU A 309 -7.55 -22.38 6.96
C LEU A 309 -8.28 -22.00 8.27
N ARG A 310 -7.63 -21.23 9.15
CA ARG A 310 -8.25 -20.73 10.39
C ARG A 310 -9.41 -19.76 10.10
N LEU A 311 -9.27 -18.89 9.09
CA LEU A 311 -10.37 -18.04 8.64
C LEU A 311 -11.54 -18.86 8.08
N ALA A 312 -11.25 -19.94 7.35
CA ALA A 312 -12.26 -20.86 6.84
C ALA A 312 -12.98 -21.58 7.99
N HIS A 313 -12.25 -22.06 9.01
CA HIS A 313 -12.82 -22.68 10.22
C HIS A 313 -13.67 -21.71 11.06
N SER A 314 -13.47 -20.40 10.90
CA SER A 314 -14.27 -19.36 11.57
C SER A 314 -15.50 -18.92 10.78
N ASP A 315 -15.92 -19.71 9.78
CA ASP A 315 -17.05 -19.45 8.87
C ASP A 315 -16.91 -18.18 8.01
N ARG A 316 -15.69 -17.67 7.84
CA ARG A 316 -15.41 -16.42 7.11
C ARG A 316 -14.84 -16.70 5.73
N PHE A 317 -15.58 -17.49 4.95
CA PHE A 317 -15.18 -17.93 3.62
C PHE A 317 -14.85 -16.79 2.65
N ASN A 318 -15.59 -15.69 2.66
CA ASN A 318 -15.28 -14.52 1.81
C ASN A 318 -13.90 -13.92 2.11
N THR A 319 -13.56 -13.73 3.39
CA THR A 319 -12.26 -13.16 3.77
C THR A 319 -11.16 -14.19 3.57
N ALA A 320 -11.42 -15.48 3.82
CA ALA A 320 -10.50 -16.57 3.52
C ALA A 320 -10.15 -16.62 2.01
N MET A 321 -11.15 -16.55 1.11
CA MET A 321 -10.91 -16.54 -0.34
C MET A 321 -10.19 -15.26 -0.80
N ALA A 322 -10.57 -14.10 -0.28
CA ALA A 322 -9.89 -12.83 -0.61
C ALA A 322 -8.43 -12.81 -0.12
N THR A 323 -8.16 -13.32 1.07
CA THR A 323 -6.80 -13.43 1.62
C THR A 323 -5.99 -14.48 0.87
N ALA A 324 -6.57 -15.62 0.51
CA ALA A 324 -5.88 -16.62 -0.31
C ALA A 324 -5.49 -16.10 -1.69
N ARG A 325 -6.38 -15.36 -2.37
CA ARG A 325 -6.05 -14.73 -3.66
C ARG A 325 -4.92 -13.72 -3.53
N SER A 326 -4.96 -12.86 -2.53
CA SER A 326 -3.91 -11.84 -2.32
C SER A 326 -2.58 -12.44 -1.86
N LEU A 327 -2.61 -13.57 -1.16
CA LEU A 327 -1.43 -14.29 -0.70
C LEU A 327 -0.95 -15.37 -1.69
N ASN A 328 -1.62 -15.55 -2.83
CA ASN A 328 -1.39 -16.64 -3.80
C ASN A 328 -1.35 -18.03 -3.13
N VAL A 329 -2.23 -18.25 -2.15
CA VAL A 329 -2.39 -19.53 -1.46
C VAL A 329 -3.48 -20.34 -2.16
N ASP A 330 -3.16 -21.60 -2.40
CA ASP A 330 -4.06 -22.55 -3.03
C ASP A 330 -5.10 -23.08 -2.02
N ILE A 331 -6.39 -22.85 -2.29
CA ILE A 331 -7.50 -23.46 -1.54
C ILE A 331 -8.16 -24.50 -2.46
N HIS A 332 -7.67 -25.74 -2.45
CA HIS A 332 -8.30 -26.83 -3.25
C HIS A 332 -8.94 -27.92 -2.41
N ASP A 333 -8.58 -28.03 -1.13
CA ASP A 333 -9.21 -28.98 -0.21
C ASP A 333 -10.11 -28.24 0.79
N PRO A 334 -11.39 -28.00 0.45
CA PRO A 334 -12.39 -27.54 1.40
C PRO A 334 -12.83 -28.63 2.39
N ASP A 335 -12.55 -29.91 2.11
CA ASP A 335 -13.05 -31.05 2.91
C ASP A 335 -12.49 -31.12 4.34
N ALA A 336 -11.41 -30.38 4.64
CA ALA A 336 -10.87 -30.28 5.99
C ALA A 336 -11.64 -29.31 6.91
N VAL A 337 -12.63 -28.56 6.38
CA VAL A 337 -13.23 -27.39 7.05
C VAL A 337 -14.64 -27.65 7.63
N LEU A 338 -15.27 -28.79 7.32
CA LEU A 338 -16.65 -29.03 7.74
C LEU A 338 -16.71 -29.61 9.16
N GLY A 339 -16.89 -28.74 10.14
CA GLY A 339 -17.55 -29.11 11.40
C GLY A 339 -19.03 -29.42 11.16
N GLU A 340 -19.63 -30.23 12.03
CA GLU A 340 -21.02 -30.72 11.90
C GLU A 340 -22.03 -29.60 11.63
N ASP A 341 -22.71 -29.72 10.49
CA ASP A 341 -24.14 -29.48 10.30
C ASP A 341 -24.76 -28.18 10.83
N THR A 342 -24.06 -27.04 10.72
CA THR A 342 -24.70 -25.73 10.89
C THR A 342 -24.57 -24.87 9.65
N SER A 343 -25.71 -24.48 9.08
CA SER A 343 -25.80 -23.48 7.99
C SER A 343 -25.48 -22.05 8.47
N ASP A 344 -24.82 -21.92 9.62
CA ASP A 344 -24.52 -20.66 10.31
C ASP A 344 -23.54 -19.79 9.51
N TRP A 345 -22.71 -20.40 8.68
CA TRP A 345 -21.82 -19.67 7.75
C TRP A 345 -22.55 -18.85 6.68
N LEU A 346 -23.83 -19.16 6.40
CA LEU A 346 -24.69 -18.38 5.52
C LEU A 346 -25.32 -17.16 6.22
N LEU A 347 -25.19 -17.02 7.55
CA LEU A 347 -25.78 -15.94 8.34
C LEU A 347 -24.97 -14.64 8.32
N THR A 348 -24.21 -14.38 7.25
CA THR A 348 -23.62 -13.06 7.04
C THR A 348 -24.71 -12.04 6.66
N ASP A 349 -24.59 -10.78 7.11
CA ASP A 349 -25.58 -9.70 6.87
C ASP A 349 -26.05 -9.58 5.40
N LYS A 350 -25.18 -9.93 4.45
CA LYS A 350 -25.50 -9.86 3.02
C LYS A 350 -26.30 -11.07 2.53
N VAL A 351 -26.01 -12.27 3.03
CA VAL A 351 -26.58 -13.54 2.53
C VAL A 351 -27.90 -13.88 3.25
N SER A 352 -28.06 -13.48 4.50
CA SER A 352 -29.30 -13.67 5.27
C SER A 352 -30.51 -12.95 4.64
N SER A 353 -30.26 -11.82 3.96
CA SER A 353 -31.28 -11.03 3.26
C SER A 353 -31.84 -11.70 2.00
N TRP A 354 -31.20 -12.75 1.48
CA TRP A 354 -31.60 -13.35 0.21
C TRP A 354 -32.86 -14.21 0.36
N PRO A 355 -33.81 -14.14 -0.59
CA PRO A 355 -34.99 -15.01 -0.59
C PRO A 355 -34.60 -16.42 -1.04
N GLY A 356 -35.21 -17.44 -0.44
CA GLY A 356 -35.04 -18.85 -0.82
C GLY A 356 -34.68 -19.77 0.35
N THR A 357 -34.54 -21.05 0.05
CA THR A 357 -34.05 -22.05 1.02
C THR A 357 -32.56 -21.82 1.33
N PRO A 358 -32.02 -22.34 2.44
CA PRO A 358 -30.58 -22.28 2.71
C PRO A 358 -29.73 -22.85 1.56
N ALA A 359 -30.20 -23.90 0.89
CA ALA A 359 -29.54 -24.47 -0.29
C ALA A 359 -29.50 -23.47 -1.46
N ASP A 360 -30.62 -22.80 -1.76
CA ASP A 360 -30.66 -21.77 -2.82
C ASP A 360 -29.71 -20.61 -2.51
N ARG A 361 -29.64 -20.20 -1.24
CA ARG A 361 -28.71 -19.17 -0.77
C ARG A 361 -27.26 -19.62 -0.92
N GLY A 362 -26.96 -20.88 -0.57
CA GLY A 362 -25.64 -21.50 -0.73
C GLY A 362 -25.19 -21.51 -2.19
N TRP A 363 -26.05 -21.92 -3.12
CA TRP A 363 -25.73 -21.91 -4.55
C TRP A 363 -25.50 -20.50 -5.11
N ARG A 364 -26.33 -19.53 -4.69
CA ARG A 364 -26.13 -18.12 -5.07
C ARG A 364 -24.82 -17.56 -4.52
N TYR A 365 -24.48 -17.96 -3.30
CA TYR A 365 -23.24 -17.52 -2.65
C TYR A 365 -22.02 -18.07 -3.40
N LEU A 366 -22.04 -19.37 -3.71
CA LEU A 366 -20.99 -20.04 -4.47
C LEU A 366 -20.81 -19.40 -5.86
N ARG A 367 -21.90 -19.11 -6.56
CA ARG A 367 -21.84 -18.42 -7.85
C ARG A 367 -21.17 -17.05 -7.72
N GLN A 368 -21.59 -16.25 -6.74
CA GLN A 368 -21.01 -14.92 -6.52
C GLN A 368 -19.54 -14.98 -6.08
N SER A 369 -19.14 -16.00 -5.31
CA SER A 369 -17.74 -16.16 -4.90
C SER A 369 -16.87 -16.56 -6.10
N LEU A 370 -17.32 -17.50 -6.94
CA LEU A 370 -16.62 -17.89 -8.17
C LEU A 370 -16.48 -16.71 -9.13
N GLU A 371 -17.54 -15.92 -9.35
CA GLU A 371 -17.48 -14.72 -10.22
C GLU A 371 -16.48 -13.67 -9.74
N ARG A 372 -16.17 -13.63 -8.43
CA ARG A 372 -15.22 -12.67 -7.83
C ARG A 372 -13.79 -13.19 -7.75
N HIS A 373 -13.63 -14.49 -7.50
CA HIS A 373 -12.34 -15.09 -7.14
C HIS A 373 -11.76 -16.00 -8.22
N ASP A 374 -12.56 -16.40 -9.21
CA ASP A 374 -12.13 -17.28 -10.30
C ASP A 374 -12.18 -16.56 -11.65
N GLY A 375 -11.26 -16.91 -12.54
CA GLY A 375 -11.16 -16.28 -13.86
C GLY A 375 -10.05 -16.88 -14.71
N PRO A 376 -9.64 -16.20 -15.79
CA PRO A 376 -8.60 -16.71 -16.69
C PRO A 376 -7.21 -16.76 -16.02
N GLU A 377 -6.95 -15.91 -15.02
CA GLU A 377 -5.68 -15.91 -14.26
C GLU A 377 -5.51 -17.19 -13.42
N THR A 378 -6.61 -17.74 -12.92
CA THR A 378 -6.66 -18.97 -12.13
C THR A 378 -7.01 -20.20 -12.97
N ASP A 379 -7.11 -20.06 -14.30
CA ASP A 379 -7.54 -21.11 -15.23
C ASP A 379 -8.87 -21.77 -14.81
N TYR A 380 -9.79 -20.98 -14.27
CA TYR A 380 -11.08 -21.43 -13.74
C TYR A 380 -10.98 -22.61 -12.75
N ARG A 381 -9.87 -22.70 -12.01
CA ARG A 381 -9.57 -23.86 -11.17
C ARG A 381 -10.60 -24.07 -10.06
N TYR A 382 -11.14 -23.00 -9.48
CA TYR A 382 -12.16 -23.13 -8.45
C TYR A 382 -13.48 -23.64 -9.04
N THR A 383 -13.88 -23.14 -10.22
CA THR A 383 -15.05 -23.63 -10.96
C THR A 383 -14.91 -25.12 -11.28
N LYS A 384 -13.72 -25.54 -11.73
CA LYS A 384 -13.37 -26.93 -12.01
C LYS A 384 -13.52 -27.82 -10.78
N VAL A 385 -12.96 -27.42 -9.63
CA VAL A 385 -13.09 -28.15 -8.36
C VAL A 385 -14.53 -28.19 -7.90
N THR A 386 -15.27 -27.09 -7.97
CA THR A 386 -16.70 -27.08 -7.57
C THR A 386 -17.53 -28.03 -8.42
N PHE A 387 -17.26 -28.14 -9.71
CA PHE A 387 -17.94 -29.11 -10.55
C PHE A 387 -17.60 -30.55 -10.18
N GLU A 388 -16.32 -30.85 -9.97
CA GLU A 388 -15.87 -32.16 -9.51
C GLU A 388 -16.47 -32.57 -8.17
N THR A 389 -16.49 -31.65 -7.19
CA THR A 389 -17.10 -31.94 -5.88
C THR A 389 -18.59 -32.18 -6.04
N THR A 390 -19.33 -31.37 -6.81
CA THR A 390 -20.77 -31.60 -6.99
C THR A 390 -21.09 -32.98 -7.54
N LEU A 391 -20.33 -33.44 -8.54
CA LEU A 391 -20.49 -34.79 -9.10
C LEU A 391 -20.01 -35.91 -8.17
N ALA A 392 -19.01 -35.63 -7.32
CA ALA A 392 -18.54 -36.59 -6.33
C ALA A 392 -19.60 -36.85 -5.24
N TRP A 393 -20.33 -35.82 -4.84
CA TRP A 393 -21.35 -35.88 -3.79
C TRP A 393 -22.70 -36.37 -4.31
N ASP A 394 -23.17 -35.87 -5.44
CA ASP A 394 -24.43 -36.30 -6.04
C ASP A 394 -24.30 -36.45 -7.57
N ARG A 395 -24.50 -37.69 -8.03
CA ARG A 395 -24.47 -38.04 -9.46
C ARG A 395 -25.85 -37.99 -10.11
N THR A 396 -26.91 -37.96 -9.29
CA THR A 396 -28.29 -38.13 -9.75
C THR A 396 -28.97 -36.81 -10.07
N SER A 397 -28.60 -35.73 -9.37
CA SER A 397 -29.07 -34.39 -9.70
C SER A 397 -28.11 -33.69 -10.68
N PRO A 398 -28.64 -33.04 -11.74
CA PRO A 398 -27.79 -32.27 -12.64
C PRO A 398 -27.22 -31.05 -11.89
N PRO A 399 -25.94 -30.73 -12.09
CA PRO A 399 -25.35 -29.56 -11.49
C PRO A 399 -26.01 -28.27 -12.03
N PRO A 400 -25.90 -27.14 -11.30
CA PRO A 400 -26.55 -25.91 -11.72
C PRO A 400 -26.17 -25.47 -13.15
N PRO A 401 -27.12 -25.02 -13.97
CA PRO A 401 -26.87 -24.75 -15.40
C PRO A 401 -25.85 -23.63 -15.62
N TRP A 402 -25.79 -22.66 -14.70
CA TRP A 402 -24.79 -21.59 -14.77
C TRP A 402 -23.35 -22.12 -14.66
N LEU A 403 -23.12 -23.21 -13.91
CA LEU A 403 -21.79 -23.82 -13.71
C LEU A 403 -21.38 -24.62 -14.95
N ILE A 404 -22.34 -25.31 -15.56
CA ILE A 404 -22.12 -26.04 -16.81
C ILE A 404 -21.79 -25.05 -17.92
N HIS A 405 -22.59 -23.99 -18.09
CA HIS A 405 -22.39 -23.02 -19.16
C HIS A 405 -21.03 -22.29 -19.07
N THR A 406 -20.53 -22.01 -17.87
CA THR A 406 -19.20 -21.38 -17.71
C THR A 406 -18.09 -22.32 -18.15
N LEU A 407 -18.15 -23.60 -17.77
CA LEU A 407 -17.18 -24.61 -18.18
C LEU A 407 -17.29 -24.96 -19.67
N GLU A 408 -18.49 -25.05 -20.22
CA GLU A 408 -18.73 -25.27 -21.65
C GLU A 408 -18.18 -24.11 -22.50
N ALA A 409 -18.28 -22.88 -21.99
CA ALA A 409 -17.74 -21.71 -22.65
C ALA A 409 -16.20 -21.70 -22.68
N GLN A 410 -15.56 -21.99 -21.54
CA GLN A 410 -14.12 -21.78 -21.31
C GLN A 410 -13.26 -23.06 -21.39
N HIS A 411 -13.74 -24.18 -20.83
CA HIS A 411 -13.02 -25.47 -20.74
C HIS A 411 -13.92 -26.69 -21.04
N PRO A 412 -14.44 -26.82 -22.26
CA PRO A 412 -15.42 -27.88 -22.57
C PRO A 412 -14.83 -29.30 -22.53
N GLU A 413 -13.53 -29.47 -22.80
CA GLU A 413 -12.92 -30.80 -22.68
C GLU A 413 -12.81 -31.30 -21.25
N TYR A 414 -12.55 -30.37 -20.32
CA TYR A 414 -12.46 -30.69 -18.91
C TYR A 414 -13.83 -31.15 -18.39
N LEU A 415 -14.89 -30.45 -18.81
CA LEU A 415 -16.27 -30.82 -18.52
C LEU A 415 -16.55 -32.27 -18.95
N ILE A 416 -16.26 -32.61 -20.21
CA ILE A 416 -16.47 -33.96 -20.77
C ILE A 416 -15.64 -35.02 -20.03
N ARG A 417 -14.33 -34.77 -19.81
CA ARG A 417 -13.45 -35.71 -19.09
C ARG A 417 -13.93 -35.96 -17.66
N THR A 418 -14.44 -34.93 -17.01
CA THR A 418 -14.94 -35.03 -15.63
C THR A 418 -16.25 -35.82 -15.59
N CYS A 419 -17.19 -35.57 -16.49
CA CYS A 419 -18.40 -36.37 -16.62
C CYS A 419 -18.09 -37.85 -16.86
N LEU A 420 -17.10 -38.16 -17.71
CA LEU A 420 -16.63 -39.54 -17.91
C LEU A 420 -16.05 -40.15 -16.64
N ARG A 421 -15.25 -39.38 -15.88
CA ARG A 421 -14.62 -39.87 -14.64
C ARG A 421 -15.64 -40.24 -13.56
N TYR A 422 -16.75 -39.51 -13.47
CA TYR A 422 -17.84 -39.80 -12.53
C TYR A 422 -18.96 -40.66 -13.13
N GLU A 423 -18.76 -41.24 -14.31
CA GLU A 423 -19.69 -42.14 -15.00
C GLU A 423 -21.05 -41.51 -15.36
N VAL A 424 -21.12 -40.18 -15.46
CA VAL A 424 -22.32 -39.46 -15.92
C VAL A 424 -22.28 -39.37 -17.46
N LEU A 425 -22.59 -40.49 -18.12
CA LEU A 425 -22.41 -40.64 -19.56
C LEU A 425 -23.38 -39.80 -20.40
N GLU A 426 -24.63 -39.62 -19.96
CA GLU A 426 -25.62 -38.84 -20.70
C GLU A 426 -25.18 -37.39 -20.85
N SER A 427 -24.78 -36.75 -19.75
CA SER A 427 -24.23 -35.39 -19.79
C SER A 427 -22.92 -35.32 -20.60
N ALA A 428 -22.07 -36.36 -20.56
CA ALA A 428 -20.88 -36.42 -21.40
C ALA A 428 -21.23 -36.43 -22.90
N LEU A 429 -22.27 -37.15 -23.30
CA LEU A 429 -22.79 -37.18 -24.67
C LEU A 429 -23.40 -35.83 -25.09
N GLU A 430 -24.17 -35.19 -24.21
CA GLU A 430 -24.76 -33.86 -24.46
C GLU A 430 -23.66 -32.79 -24.64
N HIS A 431 -22.67 -32.77 -23.75
CA HIS A 431 -21.58 -31.80 -23.83
C HIS A 431 -20.64 -32.04 -25.02
N THR A 432 -20.43 -33.30 -25.43
CA THR A 432 -19.68 -33.59 -26.67
C THR A 432 -20.44 -33.12 -27.91
N LEU A 433 -21.75 -33.37 -27.99
CA LEU A 433 -22.60 -32.85 -29.06
C LEU A 433 -22.57 -31.32 -29.13
N SER A 434 -22.72 -30.64 -27.99
CA SER A 434 -22.65 -29.18 -27.96
C SER A 434 -21.29 -28.63 -28.42
N LEU A 435 -20.18 -29.24 -27.98
CA LEU A 435 -18.83 -28.89 -28.46
C LEU A 435 -18.69 -29.08 -29.98
N MET A 436 -19.29 -30.15 -30.52
CA MET A 436 -19.31 -30.40 -31.96
C MET A 436 -20.12 -29.36 -32.70
N HIS A 437 -21.36 -29.08 -32.29
CA HIS A 437 -22.20 -28.07 -32.92
C HIS A 437 -21.55 -26.69 -32.91
N ARG A 438 -20.94 -26.29 -31.77
CA ARG A 438 -20.24 -25.01 -31.66
C ARG A 438 -19.05 -24.91 -32.62
N SER A 439 -18.31 -26.00 -32.79
CA SER A 439 -17.16 -26.02 -33.71
C SER A 439 -17.56 -26.18 -35.18
N ASP A 440 -18.68 -26.84 -35.49
CA ASP A 440 -19.26 -26.92 -36.84
C ASP A 440 -19.87 -25.58 -37.28
N ALA A 441 -20.51 -24.86 -36.36
CA ALA A 441 -20.99 -23.51 -36.63
C ALA A 441 -19.85 -22.56 -37.02
N ARG A 442 -18.69 -22.66 -36.32
CA ARG A 442 -17.48 -21.92 -36.69
C ARG A 442 -16.95 -22.33 -38.06
N LEU A 443 -16.94 -23.63 -38.37
CA LEU A 443 -16.51 -24.15 -39.67
C LEU A 443 -17.40 -23.67 -40.82
N ALA A 444 -18.70 -23.51 -40.59
CA ALA A 444 -19.63 -23.00 -41.58
C ALA A 444 -19.49 -21.49 -41.83
N GLN A 445 -19.13 -20.73 -40.80
CA GLN A 445 -18.98 -19.27 -40.86
C GLN A 445 -17.61 -18.83 -41.41
N GLU A 446 -16.53 -19.52 -41.02
CA GLU A 446 -15.17 -19.20 -41.42
C GLU A 446 -14.65 -20.28 -42.38
N GLN A 447 -14.52 -19.96 -43.68
CA GLN A 447 -13.87 -20.88 -44.61
C GLN A 447 -12.44 -21.18 -44.11
N PRO A 448 -12.09 -22.45 -43.84
CA PRO A 448 -10.84 -22.80 -43.19
C PRO A 448 -9.65 -22.51 -44.12
N LYS A 449 -8.87 -21.47 -43.81
CA LYS A 449 -7.67 -21.09 -44.60
C LYS A 449 -6.44 -21.94 -44.26
N THR A 450 -6.48 -22.71 -43.17
CA THR A 450 -5.34 -23.49 -42.66
C THR A 450 -5.81 -24.87 -42.15
N ALA A 451 -4.91 -25.85 -42.17
CA ALA A 451 -5.18 -27.24 -41.76
C ALA A 451 -5.60 -27.40 -40.27
N SER A 452 -5.47 -26.35 -39.46
CA SER A 452 -5.85 -26.31 -38.04
C SER A 452 -7.01 -25.34 -37.74
N ALA A 453 -7.76 -24.92 -38.77
CA ALA A 453 -8.86 -23.96 -38.61
C ALA A 453 -10.01 -24.47 -37.72
N THR A 454 -10.14 -25.79 -37.56
CA THR A 454 -10.97 -26.38 -36.50
C THR A 454 -10.18 -27.40 -35.70
N TRP A 455 -10.24 -27.27 -34.39
CA TRP A 455 -9.59 -28.18 -33.45
C TRP A 455 -10.67 -28.90 -32.65
N LEU A 456 -10.57 -30.23 -32.59
CA LEU A 456 -11.55 -31.09 -31.94
C LEU A 456 -10.83 -32.31 -31.34
N PRO A 457 -11.09 -32.66 -30.06
CA PRO A 457 -10.42 -33.77 -29.39
C PRO A 457 -11.05 -35.11 -29.77
N TYR A 458 -10.73 -35.63 -30.96
CA TYR A 458 -11.26 -36.91 -31.45
C TYR A 458 -11.01 -38.07 -30.48
N THR A 459 -9.84 -38.10 -29.82
CA THR A 459 -9.51 -39.12 -28.81
C THR A 459 -10.46 -39.10 -27.61
N LEU A 460 -10.89 -37.91 -27.16
CA LEU A 460 -11.83 -37.77 -26.07
C LEU A 460 -13.24 -38.21 -26.52
N ILE A 461 -13.64 -37.88 -27.74
CA ILE A 461 -14.94 -38.31 -28.26
C ILE A 461 -14.99 -39.82 -28.43
N ASP A 462 -13.92 -40.43 -28.95
CA ASP A 462 -13.81 -41.87 -29.07
C ASP A 462 -13.92 -42.54 -27.70
N GLN A 463 -13.30 -41.96 -26.66
CA GLN A 463 -13.46 -42.42 -25.28
C GLN A 463 -14.91 -42.34 -24.78
N VAL A 464 -15.63 -41.25 -25.09
CA VAL A 464 -17.06 -41.12 -24.73
C VAL A 464 -17.89 -42.18 -25.45
N LEU A 465 -17.66 -42.39 -26.75
CA LEU A 465 -18.37 -43.40 -27.54
C LEU A 465 -18.09 -44.82 -27.04
N LEU A 466 -16.84 -45.15 -26.75
CA LEU A 466 -16.45 -46.45 -26.19
C LEU A 466 -17.05 -46.68 -24.81
N ALA A 467 -17.04 -45.66 -23.93
CA ALA A 467 -17.67 -45.74 -22.62
C ALA A 467 -19.19 -45.98 -22.75
N ALA A 468 -19.85 -45.28 -23.66
CA ALA A 468 -21.27 -45.48 -23.95
C ALA A 468 -21.55 -46.88 -24.54
N GLU A 469 -20.70 -47.41 -25.42
CA GLU A 469 -20.86 -48.77 -25.96
C GLU A 469 -20.69 -49.86 -24.89
N SER A 470 -19.82 -49.63 -23.92
CA SER A 470 -19.52 -50.60 -22.86
C SER A 470 -20.62 -50.72 -21.81
N GLN A 471 -21.46 -49.69 -21.62
CA GLN A 471 -22.54 -49.71 -20.63
C GLN A 471 -23.85 -50.25 -21.23
N SER A 472 -24.36 -51.35 -20.67
CA SER A 472 -25.64 -51.96 -21.07
C SER A 472 -26.88 -51.13 -20.69
N ASP A 473 -26.74 -50.30 -19.66
CA ASP A 473 -27.87 -49.67 -18.93
C ASP A 473 -28.09 -48.20 -19.30
N LEU A 474 -27.63 -47.77 -20.49
CA LEU A 474 -27.93 -46.43 -21.01
C LEU A 474 -29.45 -46.22 -21.18
N SER A 475 -29.96 -45.08 -20.72
CA SER A 475 -31.35 -44.70 -20.93
C SER A 475 -31.67 -44.57 -22.42
N ALA A 476 -32.96 -44.54 -22.74
CA ALA A 476 -33.43 -44.30 -24.11
C ALA A 476 -32.89 -42.97 -24.69
N GLN A 477 -32.76 -41.94 -23.84
CA GLN A 477 -32.17 -40.64 -24.21
C GLN A 477 -30.68 -40.77 -24.49
N GLY A 478 -29.92 -41.45 -23.61
CA GLY A 478 -28.49 -41.70 -23.82
C GLY A 478 -28.20 -42.45 -25.13
N ARG A 479 -29.02 -43.45 -25.48
CA ARG A 479 -28.90 -44.18 -26.76
C ARG A 479 -29.20 -43.29 -27.97
N ALA A 480 -30.19 -42.41 -27.87
CA ALA A 480 -30.52 -41.46 -28.93
C ALA A 480 -29.36 -40.48 -29.18
N LEU A 481 -28.79 -39.90 -28.10
CA LEU A 481 -27.64 -39.01 -28.16
C LEU A 481 -26.39 -39.68 -28.74
N GLN A 482 -26.16 -40.96 -28.42
CA GLN A 482 -25.05 -41.73 -28.99
C GLN A 482 -25.20 -41.91 -30.52
N ILE A 483 -26.40 -42.23 -31.00
CA ILE A 483 -26.70 -42.38 -32.43
C ILE A 483 -26.49 -41.03 -33.14
N GLU A 484 -26.99 -39.95 -32.54
CA GLU A 484 -26.84 -38.59 -33.06
C GLU A 484 -25.36 -38.18 -33.14
N LEU A 485 -24.58 -38.41 -32.09
CA LEU A 485 -23.16 -38.08 -32.05
C LEU A 485 -22.37 -38.81 -33.14
N ARG A 486 -22.65 -40.10 -33.37
CA ARG A 486 -22.04 -40.86 -34.47
C ARG A 486 -22.44 -40.31 -35.84
N ALA A 487 -23.71 -39.94 -36.00
CA ALA A 487 -24.21 -39.37 -37.25
C ALA A 487 -23.51 -38.04 -37.56
N GLU A 488 -23.45 -37.13 -36.59
CA GLU A 488 -22.77 -35.83 -36.72
C GLU A 488 -21.27 -35.98 -36.98
N LEU A 489 -20.58 -36.90 -36.29
CA LEU A 489 -19.18 -37.22 -36.56
C LEU A 489 -18.97 -37.66 -38.01
N SER A 490 -19.79 -38.60 -38.49
CA SER A 490 -19.70 -39.11 -39.85
C SER A 490 -19.96 -38.00 -40.90
N ASN A 491 -20.92 -37.12 -40.61
CA ASN A 491 -21.28 -36.00 -41.48
C ASN A 491 -20.15 -34.97 -41.53
N ARG A 492 -19.57 -34.65 -40.38
CA ARG A 492 -18.44 -33.72 -40.27
C ARG A 492 -17.21 -34.23 -40.99
N VAL A 493 -16.83 -35.50 -40.79
CA VAL A 493 -15.68 -36.10 -41.49
C VAL A 493 -15.87 -36.03 -43.01
N LYS A 494 -17.08 -36.33 -43.52
CA LYS A 494 -17.41 -36.17 -44.95
C LYS A 494 -17.29 -34.70 -45.41
N ARG A 495 -17.75 -33.73 -44.61
CA ARG A 495 -17.62 -32.29 -44.95
C ARG A 495 -16.15 -31.87 -45.00
N VAL A 496 -15.36 -32.21 -43.99
CA VAL A 496 -13.92 -31.89 -43.93
C VAL A 496 -13.16 -32.54 -45.09
N GLN A 497 -13.48 -33.79 -45.44
CA GLN A 497 -12.91 -34.46 -46.63
C GLN A 497 -13.23 -33.68 -47.92
N LYS A 498 -14.47 -33.23 -48.11
CA LYS A 498 -14.86 -32.41 -49.27
C LYS A 498 -14.06 -31.10 -49.33
N TYR A 499 -13.91 -30.40 -48.20
CA TYR A 499 -13.10 -29.16 -48.14
C TYR A 499 -11.62 -29.42 -48.44
N SER A 500 -11.06 -30.54 -47.99
CA SER A 500 -9.67 -30.92 -48.30
C SER A 500 -9.46 -31.22 -49.78
N GLN A 501 -10.48 -31.77 -50.46
CA GLN A 501 -10.45 -32.07 -51.88
C GLN A 501 -10.65 -30.81 -52.74
N SER A 502 -11.44 -29.83 -52.28
CA SER A 502 -11.63 -28.56 -53.00
C SER A 502 -10.47 -27.57 -52.86
N SER A 503 -9.57 -27.80 -51.90
CA SER A 503 -8.40 -26.95 -51.65
C SER A 503 -7.11 -27.43 -52.36
N ARG A 504 -7.14 -28.60 -53.02
CA ARG A 504 -6.08 -29.08 -53.92
C ARG A 504 -6.43 -28.71 -55.35
#